data_AF-A0A1H3SXY9-F1
#
_entry.id   AF-A0A1H3SXY9-F1
#
_cell.length_a   1.000
_cell.length_b   1.000
_cell.length_c   1.000
_cell.angle_alpha   90.00
_cell.angle_beta   90.00
_cell.angle_gamma   90.00
#
_symmetry.space_group_name_H-M   'P 1'
#
loop_
_entity.id
_entity.type
_entity.pdbx_description
1 polymer ?
#
loop_
_entity_poly.entity_id
_entity_poly.type
_entity_poly.pdbx_seq_one_letter_code
_entity_poly.pdbx_strand_id
1 'polypeptide(L)' 'MSIVRSRVEAELAVGLLRSHGLRATYVTDDAGGQEPQLQQDGVRVLVAPDDEADARRILADVGD' A
#
# COMPACT_ATOMS: atom_id res chain seq x y z
N MET A 1 1.69 8.60 -3.02
CA MET A 1 2.17 7.59 -2.04
C MET A 1 1.21 7.52 -0.84
N SER A 2 0.96 6.32 -0.28
CA SER A 2 0.06 6.13 0.90
C SER A 2 0.71 5.26 1.97
N ILE A 3 0.35 5.44 3.25
CA ILE A 3 0.85 4.65 4.40
C ILE A 3 -0.30 3.90 5.05
N VAL A 4 -0.11 2.61 5.34
CA VAL A 4 -1.10 1.74 6.02
C VAL A 4 -0.49 1.09 7.26
N ARG A 5 -1.33 0.57 8.16
CA ARG A 5 -0.92 0.16 9.51
C ARG A 5 -0.32 -1.24 9.57
N SER A 6 -0.54 -2.05 8.54
CA SER A 6 -0.03 -3.42 8.50
C SER A 6 0.33 -3.88 7.09
N ARG A 7 1.18 -4.89 7.02
CA ARG A 7 1.47 -5.61 5.77
C ARG A 7 0.22 -6.16 5.09
N VAL A 8 -0.73 -6.69 5.87
CA VAL A 8 -1.99 -7.25 5.33
C VAL A 8 -2.81 -6.17 4.63
N GLU A 9 -2.98 -5.00 5.27
CA GLU A 9 -3.64 -3.86 4.62
C GLU A 9 -2.92 -3.42 3.34
N ALA A 10 -1.58 -3.44 3.33
CA ALA A 10 -0.80 -3.06 2.15
C ALA A 10 -0.97 -4.06 0.99
N GLU A 11 -1.00 -5.35 1.29
CA GLU A 11 -1.25 -6.41 0.31
C GLU A 11 -2.65 -6.28 -0.31
N LEU A 12 -3.66 -6.00 0.52
CA LEU A 12 -5.03 -5.72 0.06
C LEU A 12 -5.09 -4.47 -0.82
N ALA A 13 -4.48 -3.36 -0.38
CA ALA A 13 -4.43 -2.11 -1.14
C ALA A 13 -3.72 -2.30 -2.49
N VAL A 14 -2.58 -3.00 -2.52
CA VAL A 14 -1.85 -3.28 -3.76
C VAL A 14 -2.66 -4.19 -4.68
N GLY A 15 -3.34 -5.20 -4.14
CA GLY A 15 -4.24 -6.07 -4.91
C GLY A 15 -5.38 -5.29 -5.58
N LEU A 16 -6.04 -4.41 -4.82
CA LEU A 16 -7.10 -3.52 -5.31
C LEU A 16 -6.59 -2.57 -6.41
N LEU A 17 -5.48 -1.89 -6.19
CA LEU A 17 -4.93 -0.98 -7.20
C LEU A 17 -4.57 -1.72 -8.49
N ARG A 18 -3.99 -2.92 -8.38
CA ARG A 18 -3.67 -3.76 -9.53
C ARG A 18 -4.90 -4.27 -10.26
N SER A 19 -6.01 -4.56 -9.56
CA SER A 19 -7.26 -4.97 -10.23
C SER A 19 -7.88 -3.83 -11.04
N HIS A 20 -7.61 -2.58 -10.67
CA HIS A 20 -7.96 -1.38 -11.45
C HIS A 20 -6.93 -1.04 -12.55
N GLY A 21 -5.91 -1.87 -12.76
CA GLY A 21 -4.90 -1.69 -13.80
C GLY A 21 -3.71 -0.82 -13.40
N LEU A 22 -3.65 -0.35 -12.16
CA LEU A 22 -2.55 0.49 -11.67
C LEU A 22 -1.34 -0.36 -11.29
N ARG A 23 -0.14 0.15 -11.59
CA ARG A 23 1.10 -0.49 -11.14
C ARG A 23 1.38 -0.10 -9.70
N ALA A 24 1.08 -1.00 -8.76
CA ALA A 24 1.31 -0.79 -7.33
C ALA A 24 2.28 -1.81 -6.72
N THR A 25 3.04 -1.38 -5.71
CA THR A 25 3.88 -2.22 -4.84
C THR A 25 3.86 -1.67 -3.41
N TYR A 26 4.34 -2.44 -2.44
CA TYR A 26 4.51 -1.96 -1.07
C TYR A 26 5.95 -2.16 -0.58
N VAL A 27 6.36 -1.38 0.43
CA VAL A 27 7.66 -1.43 1.08
C VAL A 27 7.46 -1.58 2.58
N THR A 28 8.12 -2.58 3.16
CA THR A 28 8.15 -2.88 4.59
C THR A 28 9.55 -2.67 5.17
N ASP A 29 9.63 -2.42 6.47
CA ASP A 29 10.89 -2.36 7.24
C ASP A 29 10.96 -3.46 8.32
N ASP A 30 10.35 -4.62 8.03
CA ASP A 30 10.18 -5.74 8.97
C ASP A 30 11.23 -6.85 8.79
N ALA A 31 12.40 -6.54 8.22
CA ALA A 31 13.43 -7.50 7.84
C ALA A 31 12.86 -8.67 6.99
N GLY A 32 11.97 -8.36 6.04
CA GLY A 32 11.30 -9.37 5.22
C GLY A 32 10.23 -10.19 5.97
N GLY A 33 9.72 -9.67 7.08
CA GLY A 33 8.73 -10.29 7.95
C GLY A 33 9.30 -11.05 9.14
N GLN A 34 10.61 -11.02 9.36
CA GLN A 34 11.24 -11.63 10.54
C GLN A 34 11.05 -10.78 11.80
N GLU A 35 11.03 -9.46 11.64
CA GLU A 35 10.91 -8.51 12.74
C GLU A 35 9.73 -7.57 12.50
N PRO A 36 8.48 -8.06 12.57
CA PRO A 36 7.29 -7.24 12.36
C PRO A 36 7.18 -6.08 13.37
N GLN A 37 7.86 -6.18 14.51
CA GLN A 37 7.90 -5.12 15.53
C GLN A 37 8.72 -3.91 15.08
N LEU A 38 9.60 -4.06 14.08
CA LEU A 38 10.38 -2.97 13.48
C LEU A 38 9.55 -2.16 12.47
N GLN A 39 8.37 -2.62 12.08
CA GLN A 39 7.46 -1.94 11.15
C GLN A 39 6.70 -0.77 11.82
N GLN A 40 7.40 0.07 12.58
CA GLN A 40 6.81 1.10 13.44
C GLN A 40 6.24 2.29 12.65
N ASP A 41 6.82 2.60 11.49
CA ASP A 41 6.35 3.66 10.58
C ASP A 41 5.25 3.19 9.62
N GLY A 42 4.72 1.98 9.81
CA GLY A 42 3.73 1.35 8.94
C GLY A 42 4.33 0.86 7.61
N VAL A 43 3.45 0.55 6.68
CA VAL A 43 3.81 0.01 5.35
C VAL A 43 3.48 1.03 4.28
N ARG A 44 4.46 1.30 3.40
CA ARG A 44 4.30 2.29 2.34
C ARG A 44 3.80 1.62 1.06
N VAL A 45 2.69 2.11 0.52
CA VAL A 45 2.19 1.73 -0.80
C VAL A 45 2.68 2.74 -1.83
N LEU A 46 3.38 2.23 -2.83
CA LEU A 46 3.97 2.99 -3.94
C LEU A 46 3.21 2.68 -5.22
N VAL A 47 2.98 3.72 -6.02
CA VAL A 47 2.36 3.67 -7.35
C VAL A 47 3.19 4.48 -8.33
N ALA A 48 2.96 4.30 -9.64
CA ALA A 48 3.52 5.21 -10.61
C ALA A 48 3.06 6.66 -10.33
N PRO A 49 3.91 7.67 -10.53
CA PRO A 49 3.55 9.06 -10.20
C PRO A 49 2.32 9.55 -10.96
N ASP A 50 2.14 9.10 -12.21
CA ASP A 50 0.95 9.40 -13.03
C ASP A 50 -0.34 8.83 -12.42
N ASP A 51 -0.25 7.70 -11.74
CA ASP A 51 -1.40 6.97 -11.18
C ASP A 51 -1.75 7.47 -9.76
N GLU A 52 -1.04 8.44 -9.18
CA GLU A 52 -1.20 8.82 -7.77
C GLU A 52 -2.61 9.33 -7.45
N ALA A 53 -3.17 10.15 -8.33
CA ALA A 53 -4.51 10.72 -8.13
C ALA A 53 -5.60 9.63 -8.16
N ASP A 54 -5.55 8.76 -9.17
CA ASP A 54 -6.46 7.61 -9.30
C ASP A 54 -6.30 6.63 -8.14
N ALA A 55 -5.07 6.32 -7.75
CA ALA A 55 -4.81 5.44 -6.60
C ALA A 55 -5.43 5.99 -5.31
N ARG A 56 -5.28 7.30 -5.06
CA ARG A 56 -5.86 7.95 -3.88
C ARG A 56 -7.39 7.91 -3.91
N ARG A 57 -7.99 8.08 -5.08
CA ARG A 57 -9.44 8.01 -5.26
C ARG A 57 -9.98 6.61 -5.00
N ILE A 58 -9.35 5.58 -5.58
CA ILE A 58 -9.75 4.18 -5.40
C ILE A 58 -9.65 3.76 -3.93
N LEU A 59 -8.58 4.16 -3.24
CA LEU A 59 -8.39 3.83 -1.83
C LEU A 59 -9.40 4.54 -0.91
N ALA A 60 -9.84 5.75 -1.27
CA ALA A 60 -10.86 6.48 -0.51
C ALA A 60 -12.26 5.88 -0.69
N ASP A 61 -12.58 5.37 -1.88
CA ASP A 61 -13.90 4.79 -2.20
C ASP A 61 -14.20 3.49 -1.40
N VAL A 62 -13.15 2.75 -1.02
CA VAL A 62 -13.27 1.49 -0.26
C VAL A 62 -13.23 1.70 1.26
N GLY A 63 -12.88 2.91 1.71
CA GLY A 63 -12.68 3.24 3.12
C GLY A 63 -13.86 3.96 3.82
N ASP A 64 -14.98 4.16 3.12
CA ASP A 64 -16.23 4.77 3.65
C ASP A 64 -17.22 3.71 4.16
#